data_AF-A0A523WKV6-F1
#
_entry.id   AF-A0A523WKV6-F1
#
_cell.length_a   1.000
_cell.length_b   1.000
_cell.length_c   1.000
_cell.angle_alpha   90.00
_cell.angle_beta   90.00
_cell.angle_gamma   90.00
#
_symmetry.space_group_name_H-M   'P 1'
#
loop_
_entity.id
_entity.type
_entity.pdbx_description
1 polymer ?
#
loop_
_entity_poly.entity_id
_entity_poly.type
_entity_poly.pdbx_seq_one_letter_code
_entity_poly.pdbx_strand_id
1 'polypeptide(L)'
;VPEPIEENVYEMSEEERQRRGIGTLPASLLEAIQLTEQSELVRKALGNHVFSAFIENKKIEWDRYRTQVTEYELNKYLPIL
;
A
#
# COMPACT_ATOMS: atom_id res chain seq x y z
N VAL A 1 -24.26 2.95 1.73
CA VAL A 1 -23.03 2.86 2.57
C VAL A 1 -23.14 1.54 3.32
N PRO A 2 -22.10 0.69 3.41
CA PRO A 2 -22.18 -0.55 4.18
C PRO A 2 -22.48 -0.27 5.65
N GLU A 3 -23.02 -1.28 6.35
CA GLU A 3 -23.27 -1.19 7.79
C GLU A 3 -21.94 -0.97 8.56
N PRO A 4 -21.97 -0.19 9.65
CA PRO A 4 -20.78 0.04 10.45
C PRO A 4 -20.30 -1.27 11.10
N ILE A 5 -18.99 -1.46 11.15
CA ILE A 5 -18.37 -2.53 11.93
C ILE A 5 -18.04 -1.95 13.31
N GLU A 6 -18.73 -2.42 14.35
CA GLU A 6 -18.55 -1.96 15.74
C GLU A 6 -17.48 -2.76 16.51
N GLU A 7 -17.05 -3.91 15.96
CA GLU A 7 -16.02 -4.78 16.53
C GLU A 7 -14.61 -4.33 16.14
N ASN A 8 -13.62 -4.69 16.97
CA ASN A 8 -12.22 -4.39 16.69
C ASN A 8 -11.69 -5.22 15.52
N VAL A 9 -11.55 -4.58 14.34
CA VAL A 9 -11.06 -5.21 13.11
C VAL A 9 -9.64 -5.77 13.25
N TYR A 10 -8.82 -5.24 14.18
CA TYR A 10 -7.45 -5.73 14.44
C TYR A 10 -7.42 -7.08 15.16
N GLU A 11 -8.50 -7.48 15.82
CA GLU A 11 -8.61 -8.78 16.51
C GLU A 11 -9.21 -9.87 15.60
N MET A 12 -9.73 -9.49 14.43
CA MET A 12 -10.32 -10.44 13.49
C MET A 12 -9.25 -11.18 12.70
N SER A 13 -9.46 -12.49 12.49
CA SER A 13 -8.67 -13.25 11.53
C SER A 13 -8.86 -12.70 10.12
N GLU A 14 -7.91 -12.97 9.23
CA GLU A 14 -8.02 -12.62 7.81
C GLU A 14 -9.29 -13.24 7.18
N GLU A 15 -9.58 -14.50 7.50
CA GLU A 15 -10.77 -15.23 7.03
C GLU A 15 -12.06 -14.54 7.48
N GLU A 16 -12.11 -14.06 8.73
CA GLU A 16 -13.27 -13.37 9.26
C GLU A 16 -13.50 -12.02 8.58
N ARG A 17 -12.43 -11.26 8.35
CA ARG A 17 -12.49 -9.99 7.63
C ARG A 17 -13.02 -10.20 6.21
N GLN A 18 -12.52 -11.21 5.50
CA GLN A 18 -12.97 -11.56 4.16
C GLN A 18 -14.45 -11.98 4.14
N ARG A 19 -14.88 -12.84 5.07
CA ARG A 19 -16.28 -13.30 5.19
C ARG A 19 -17.24 -12.13 5.40
N ARG A 20 -16.82 -11.10 6.12
CA ARG A 20 -17.60 -9.89 6.38
C ARG A 20 -17.44 -8.81 5.30
N GLY A 21 -16.68 -9.06 4.24
CA GLY A 21 -16.45 -8.08 3.17
C GLY A 21 -15.58 -6.90 3.60
N ILE A 22 -14.79 -7.06 4.65
CA ILE A 22 -13.86 -6.04 5.13
C ILE A 22 -12.58 -6.16 4.31
N GLY A 23 -12.45 -5.29 3.30
CA GLY A 23 -11.25 -5.21 2.49
C GLY A 23 -10.06 -4.62 3.27
N THR A 24 -8.86 -5.08 2.94
CA THR A 24 -7.61 -4.53 3.46
C THR A 24 -7.05 -3.51 2.48
N LEU A 25 -6.49 -2.42 3.00
CA LEU A 25 -5.76 -1.45 2.18
C LEU A 25 -4.45 -2.06 1.65
N PRO A 26 -3.87 -1.50 0.57
CA PRO A 26 -2.55 -1.88 0.09
C PRO A 26 -1.51 -1.95 1.21
N ALA A 27 -0.75 -3.04 1.25
CA ALA A 27 0.28 -3.27 2.28
C ALA A 27 1.58 -2.51 2.00
N SER A 28 1.76 -2.02 0.77
CA SER A 28 2.96 -1.31 0.34
C SER A 28 2.63 -0.12 -0.55
N LEU A 29 3.60 0.80 -0.66
CA LEU A 29 3.50 1.92 -1.60
C LEU A 29 3.37 1.41 -3.05
N LEU A 30 4.04 0.32 -3.41
CA LEU A 30 3.92 -0.26 -4.75
C LEU A 30 2.50 -0.70 -5.08
N GLU A 31 1.86 -1.44 -4.18
CA GLU A 31 0.46 -1.86 -4.37
C GLU A 31 -0.47 -0.64 -4.45
N ALA A 32 -0.25 0.38 -3.62
CA ALA A 32 -1.02 1.61 -3.66
C ALA A 32 -0.85 2.36 -5.00
N ILE A 33 0.37 2.41 -5.54
CA ILE A 33 0.63 2.98 -6.87
C ILE A 33 -0.15 2.21 -7.93
N GLN A 34 -0.06 0.87 -7.94
CA GLN A 34 -0.74 0.02 -8.94
C GLN A 34 -2.25 0.19 -8.92
N LEU A 35 -2.87 0.25 -7.74
CA LEU A 35 -4.31 0.54 -7.62
C LEU A 35 -4.64 1.96 -8.08
N THR A 36 -3.78 2.93 -7.76
CA THR A 36 -3.99 4.33 -8.13
C THR A 36 -3.90 4.53 -9.65
N GLU A 37 -3.00 3.83 -10.35
CA GLU A 37 -2.86 3.87 -11.81
C GLU A 37 -4.15 3.53 -12.55
N GLN A 38 -4.95 2.64 -11.97
CA GLN A 38 -6.24 2.17 -12.48
C GLN A 38 -7.42 3.07 -12.06
N SER A 39 -7.21 4.04 -11.16
CA SER A 39 -8.28 4.86 -10.60
C SER A 39 -8.64 6.04 -11.50
N GLU A 40 -9.81 5.94 -12.16
CA GLU A 40 -10.38 7.07 -12.90
C GLU A 40 -10.69 8.27 -12.00
N LEU A 41 -11.12 8.03 -10.77
CA LEU A 41 -11.47 9.09 -9.82
C LEU A 41 -10.24 9.95 -9.51
N VAL A 42 -9.13 9.30 -9.15
CA VAL A 42 -7.88 10.01 -8.81
C VAL A 42 -7.33 10.74 -10.04
N ARG A 43 -7.39 10.10 -11.22
CA ARG A 43 -6.98 10.73 -12.48
C ARG A 43 -7.79 11.98 -12.81
N LYS A 44 -9.11 11.94 -12.65
CA LYS A 44 -10.00 13.09 -12.89
C LYS A 44 -9.76 14.21 -11.88
N ALA A 45 -9.55 13.86 -10.61
CA ALA A 45 -9.30 14.82 -9.54
C ALA A 45 -7.98 15.59 -9.71
N LEU A 46 -6.91 14.91 -10.14
CA LEU A 46 -5.59 15.52 -10.33
C LEU A 46 -5.39 16.13 -11.73
N GLY A 47 -6.10 15.62 -12.74
CA GLY A 47 -5.84 15.93 -14.14
C GLY A 47 -4.65 15.14 -14.71
N ASN A 48 -4.64 14.93 -16.02
CA ASN A 48 -3.71 14.00 -16.67
C ASN A 48 -2.23 14.31 -16.44
N HIS A 49 -1.83 15.58 -16.52
CA HIS A 49 -0.42 15.95 -16.37
C HIS A 49 0.09 15.70 -14.95
N VAL A 50 -0.65 16.15 -13.94
CA VAL A 50 -0.30 15.96 -12.52
C VAL A 50 -0.36 14.49 -12.13
N PHE A 51 -1.37 13.75 -12.60
CA PHE A 51 -1.50 12.32 -12.33
C PHE A 51 -0.28 11.53 -12.81
N SER A 52 0.17 11.75 -14.06
CA SER A 52 1.33 11.04 -14.61
C SER A 52 2.61 11.36 -13.84
N ALA A 53 2.86 12.64 -13.53
CA ALA A 53 4.03 13.05 -12.76
C ALA A 53 3.99 12.52 -11.32
N PHE A 54 2.81 12.47 -10.71
CA PHE A 54 2.60 11.90 -9.38
C PHE A 54 2.97 10.40 -9.35
N ILE A 55 2.44 9.61 -10.27
CA ILE A 55 2.74 8.17 -10.36
C ILE A 55 4.23 7.93 -10.60
N GLU A 56 4.85 8.65 -11.54
CA GLU A 56 6.27 8.52 -11.83
C GLU A 56 7.13 8.81 -10.60
N ASN A 57 6.85 9.92 -9.91
CA ASN A 57 7.57 10.31 -8.70
C ASN A 57 7.45 9.23 -7.61
N LYS A 58 6.25 8.70 -7.39
CA LYS A 58 6.03 7.62 -6.41
C LYS A 58 6.72 6.31 -6.78
N LYS A 59 6.84 5.98 -8.07
CA LYS A 59 7.66 4.83 -8.51
C LYS A 59 9.15 5.02 -8.21
N ILE A 60 9.67 6.23 -8.42
CA ILE A 60 11.06 6.57 -8.07
C ILE A 60 11.28 6.46 -6.55
N GLU A 61 10.34 6.96 -5.74
CA GLU A 61 10.37 6.84 -4.28
C GLU A 61 10.42 5.37 -3.84
N TRP A 62 9.54 4.53 -4.39
CA TRP A 62 9.53 3.10 -4.10
C TRP A 62 10.84 2.40 -4.50
N ASP A 63 11.38 2.72 -5.68
CA ASP A 63 12.63 2.12 -6.16
C ASP A 63 13.81 2.46 -5.26
N ARG A 64 13.87 3.70 -4.76
CA ARG A 64 14.87 4.12 -3.78
C ARG A 64 14.72 3.41 -2.45
N TYR A 65 13.49 3.18 -1.99
CA TYR A 65 13.25 2.49 -0.72
C TYR A 65 13.65 1.01 -0.80
N ARG A 66 13.15 0.28 -1.81
CA ARG A 66 13.34 -1.17 -1.92
C ARG A 66 14.79 -1.60 -2.19
N THR A 67 15.66 -0.68 -2.58
CA THR A 67 17.09 -0.93 -2.86
C THR A 67 17.98 -0.61 -1.67
N GLN A 68 17.44 -0.04 -0.59
CA GLN A 68 18.19 0.19 0.64
C GLN A 68 18.39 -1.12 1.40
N VAL A 69 19.57 -1.26 2.00
CA VAL A 69 19.82 -2.24 3.06
C VAL A 69 19.53 -1.54 4.38
N THR A 70 18.51 -2.00 5.07
CA THR A 70 18.03 -1.41 6.32
C THR A 70 18.82 -1.90 7.53
N GLU A 71 18.81 -1.12 8.61
CA GLU A 71 19.43 -1.53 9.88
C GLU A 71 18.85 -2.85 10.42
N TYR A 72 17.55 -3.09 10.22
CA TYR A 72 16.92 -4.36 10.59
C TYR A 72 17.57 -5.53 9.86
N GLU A 73 17.79 -5.41 8.55
CA GLU A 73 18.44 -6.46 7.76
C GLU A 73 19.90 -6.66 8.18
N LEU A 74 20.64 -5.58 8.42
CA LEU A 74 22.00 -5.66 8.96
C LEU A 74 22.03 -6.38 10.30
N ASN A 75 21.23 -5.95 11.27
CA ASN A 75 21.20 -6.53 12.61
C ASN A 75 20.74 -7.98 12.62
N LYS A 76 19.84 -8.36 11.70
CA LYS A 76 19.30 -9.72 11.65
C LYS A 76 20.20 -10.69 10.90
N TYR A 77 20.81 -10.28 9.79
CA TYR A 77 21.50 -11.21 8.89
C TYR A 77 23.02 -11.11 8.95
N LEU A 78 23.58 -9.94 9.27
CA LEU A 78 25.05 -9.78 9.32
C LEU A 78 25.72 -10.57 10.47
N PRO A 79 25.17 -10.65 11.70
CA PRO A 79 25.79 -11.41 12.79
C PRO A 79 25.74 -12.94 12.61
N ILE A 80 24.96 -13.42 11.64
CA ILE A 80 24.79 -14.85 11.35
C ILE A 80 25.81 -15.33 10.30
N LEU A 81 26.53 -14.41 9.66
CA LEU A 81 27.61 -14.66 8.69
C LEU A 81 28.97 -14.78 9.39
#